data_AF-A0AA88HAR0-F1
#
_entry.id   AF-A0AA88HAR0-F1
#
_cell.length_a   1.000
_cell.length_b   1.000
_cell.length_c   1.000
_cell.angle_alpha   90.00
_cell.angle_beta   90.00
_cell.angle_gamma   90.00
#
_symmetry.space_group_name_H-M   'P 1'
#
loop_
_entity.id
_entity.type
_entity.pdbx_description
1 polymer ?
#
loop_
_entity_poly.entity_id
_entity_poly.type
_entity_poly.pdbx_seq_one_letter_code
_entity_poly.pdbx_strand_id
1 'polypeptide(L)'
;MMQVFLSPKKSYLALQDNHDKGLQKDHYSSQPNDDNRAQFMEYRNKTNSLRRRKMKKYYATYFEENKNDPKKTWKSINEVIKGMKKKQIIAIQTNDGIAEYPVEVAELFANHFSNIGKMIQSKIPSDQSSTLEFEDNQGDRHQWAVPSPKLIFQRKKFQPHMHTGAPANSAGGASHSDG
;
A
#
# COMPACT_ATOMS: atom_id res chain seq x y z
N MET A 1 -17.60 21.29 -17.14
CA MET A 1 -17.72 21.36 -15.67
C MET A 1 -16.60 20.52 -15.07
N MET A 2 -15.57 21.15 -14.49
CA MET A 2 -14.49 20.40 -13.83
C MET A 2 -15.01 19.87 -12.48
N GLN A 3 -15.24 18.57 -12.40
CA GLN A 3 -15.44 17.87 -11.14
C GLN A 3 -14.13 17.95 -10.36
N VAL A 4 -14.09 18.81 -9.35
CA VAL A 4 -12.93 18.97 -8.47
C VAL A 4 -12.78 17.67 -7.67
N PHE A 5 -11.82 16.84 -8.04
CA PHE A 5 -11.47 15.60 -7.33
C PHE A 5 -10.81 15.94 -5.98
N LEU A 6 -11.63 16.36 -5.02
CA LEU A 6 -11.22 16.52 -3.63
C LEU A 6 -10.99 15.14 -3.00
N SER A 7 -9.80 14.94 -2.43
CA SER A 7 -9.44 13.74 -1.68
C SER A 7 -10.51 13.37 -0.61
N PRO A 8 -10.79 12.07 -0.38
CA PRO A 8 -11.86 11.61 0.53
C PRO A 8 -11.80 12.19 1.94
N LYS A 9 -10.63 12.68 2.41
CA LYS A 9 -10.53 13.34 3.71
C LYS A 9 -11.09 14.77 3.73
N LYS A 10 -11.14 15.47 2.59
CA LYS A 10 -11.52 16.88 2.50
C LYS A 10 -13.00 17.12 2.21
N SER A 11 -13.69 16.23 1.49
CA SER A 11 -15.14 16.36 1.22
C SER A 11 -16.02 15.85 2.36
N TYR A 12 -15.48 15.03 3.28
CA TYR A 12 -16.26 14.32 4.31
C TYR A 12 -16.58 15.09 5.58
N LEU A 13 -15.91 16.21 5.79
CA LEU A 13 -16.18 17.11 6.88
C LEU A 13 -17.11 18.22 6.37
N ALA A 14 -18.29 17.87 5.85
CA ALA A 14 -19.35 18.85 5.72
C ALA A 14 -19.46 19.53 7.09
N LEU A 15 -19.06 20.81 7.13
CA LEU A 15 -18.73 21.53 8.37
C LEU A 15 -19.91 21.53 9.34
N GLN A 16 -21.14 21.49 8.81
CA GLN A 16 -22.40 21.38 9.54
C GLN A 16 -22.49 20.13 10.44
N ASP A 17 -22.24 18.92 9.91
CA ASP A 17 -22.42 17.65 10.62
C ASP A 17 -21.43 17.47 11.79
N ASN A 18 -20.29 18.19 11.78
CA ASN A 18 -19.31 18.15 12.88
C ASN A 18 -19.51 19.30 13.87
N HIS A 19 -19.97 20.47 13.40
CA HIS A 19 -20.37 21.59 14.24
C HIS A 19 -21.51 21.19 15.18
N ASP A 20 -22.56 20.58 14.63
CA ASP A 20 -23.74 20.14 15.38
C ASP A 20 -23.41 19.00 16.38
N LYS A 21 -22.44 18.13 16.04
CA LYS A 21 -21.88 17.14 16.97
C LYS A 21 -21.15 17.79 18.15
N GLY A 22 -20.40 18.86 17.87
CA GLY A 22 -19.69 19.64 18.89
C GLY A 22 -20.68 20.28 19.85
N LEU A 23 -21.66 21.00 19.31
CA LEU A 23 -22.71 21.65 20.08
C LEU A 23 -23.47 20.69 21.01
N GLN A 24 -23.87 19.52 20.52
CA GLN A 24 -24.56 18.53 21.38
C GLN A 24 -23.64 17.88 22.41
N LYS A 25 -22.36 17.69 22.09
CA LYS A 25 -21.38 17.20 23.07
C LYS A 25 -21.18 18.22 24.18
N ASP A 26 -21.09 19.50 23.82
CA ASP A 26 -20.90 20.61 24.75
C ASP A 26 -22.16 20.82 25.61
N HIS A 27 -23.36 20.70 25.02
CA HIS A 27 -24.63 20.74 25.73
C HIS A 27 -24.75 19.61 26.78
N TYR A 28 -24.45 18.36 26.39
CA TYR A 28 -24.40 17.23 27.34
C TYR A 28 -23.37 17.44 28.45
N SER A 29 -22.18 17.96 28.13
CA SER A 29 -21.10 18.15 29.10
C SER A 29 -21.38 19.28 30.09
N SER A 30 -22.19 20.26 29.68
CA SER A 30 -22.58 21.41 30.51
C SER A 30 -23.71 21.06 31.49
N GLN A 31 -24.65 20.20 31.09
CA GLN A 31 -25.78 19.77 31.93
C GLN A 31 -26.08 18.28 31.72
N PRO A 32 -25.41 17.39 32.47
CA PRO A 32 -25.63 15.95 32.36
C PRO A 32 -27.00 15.56 32.89
N ASN A 33 -27.87 15.13 31.99
CA ASN A 33 -29.17 14.49 32.29
C ASN A 33 -29.33 13.26 31.37
N ASP A 34 -30.14 12.29 31.78
CA ASP A 34 -30.41 11.08 31.02
C ASP A 34 -31.01 11.40 29.64
N ASP A 35 -31.89 12.40 29.54
CA ASP A 35 -32.46 12.87 28.28
C ASP A 35 -31.40 13.46 27.35
N ASN A 36 -30.53 14.34 27.88
CA ASN A 36 -29.44 14.96 27.13
C ASN A 36 -28.42 13.92 26.65
N ARG A 37 -28.17 12.89 27.48
CA ARG A 37 -27.33 11.74 27.14
C ARG A 37 -27.93 10.93 26.01
N ALA A 38 -29.23 10.64 26.06
CA ALA A 38 -29.95 9.88 25.04
C ALA A 38 -29.91 10.61 23.69
N GLN A 39 -30.21 11.93 23.68
CA GLN A 39 -30.15 12.76 22.48
C GLN A 39 -28.75 12.81 21.86
N PHE A 40 -27.71 12.98 22.68
CA PHE A 40 -26.32 12.94 22.21
C PHE A 40 -25.96 11.58 21.59
N MET A 41 -26.35 10.47 22.23
CA MET A 41 -26.09 9.13 21.71
C MET A 41 -26.80 8.89 20.38
N GLU A 42 -28.07 9.26 20.28
CA GLU A 42 -28.87 9.12 19.06
C GLU A 42 -28.22 9.87 17.90
N TYR A 43 -27.89 11.15 18.12
CA TYR A 43 -27.28 11.97 17.09
C TYR A 43 -25.88 11.48 16.71
N ARG A 44 -25.04 11.13 17.71
CA ARG A 44 -23.73 10.51 17.46
C ARG A 44 -23.88 9.29 16.57
N ASN A 45 -24.84 8.41 16.86
CA ASN A 45 -25.10 7.19 16.10
C ASN A 45 -25.60 7.50 14.69
N LYS A 46 -26.56 8.42 14.55
CA LYS A 46 -27.10 8.88 13.27
C LYS A 46 -26.01 9.42 12.36
N THR A 47 -25.17 10.33 12.87
CA THR A 47 -24.14 10.94 12.05
C THR A 47 -23.00 9.97 11.76
N ASN A 48 -22.67 9.05 12.67
CA ASN A 48 -21.72 7.98 12.38
C ASN A 48 -22.25 7.00 11.32
N SER A 49 -23.53 6.66 11.39
CA SER A 49 -24.21 5.82 10.40
C SER A 49 -24.19 6.49 9.02
N LEU A 50 -24.57 7.78 8.96
CA LEU A 50 -24.55 8.55 7.72
C LEU A 50 -23.15 8.63 7.12
N ARG A 51 -22.13 8.88 7.95
CA ARG A 51 -20.73 8.90 7.54
C ARG A 51 -20.30 7.56 6.93
N ARG A 52 -20.61 6.44 7.61
CA ARG A 52 -20.29 5.10 7.11
C ARG A 52 -20.97 4.81 5.78
N ARG A 53 -22.26 5.15 5.65
CA ARG A 53 -23.04 4.94 4.42
C ARG A 53 -22.49 5.74 3.24
N LYS A 54 -22.20 7.03 3.46
CA LYS A 54 -21.55 7.86 2.44
C LYS A 54 -20.20 7.25 2.04
N MET A 55 -19.36 6.87 3.02
CA MET A 55 -18.02 6.31 2.75
C MET A 55 -18.10 5.05 1.91
N LYS A 56 -18.98 4.13 2.28
CA LYS A 56 -19.21 2.90 1.54
C LYS A 56 -19.61 3.20 0.10
N LYS A 57 -20.55 4.13 -0.12
CA LYS A 57 -21.00 4.50 -1.47
C LYS A 57 -19.86 5.09 -2.30
N TYR A 58 -19.11 6.04 -1.75
CA TYR A 58 -17.98 6.68 -2.44
C TYR A 58 -16.91 5.68 -2.87
N TYR A 59 -16.45 4.82 -1.96
CA TYR A 59 -15.39 3.87 -2.29
C TYR A 59 -15.90 2.78 -3.25
N ALA A 60 -17.16 2.37 -3.17
CA ALA A 60 -17.76 1.45 -4.13
C ALA A 60 -17.75 2.03 -5.55
N THR A 61 -18.19 3.28 -5.74
CA THR A 61 -18.15 3.93 -7.06
C THR A 61 -16.73 4.16 -7.53
N TYR A 62 -15.83 4.59 -6.63
CA TYR A 62 -14.42 4.81 -6.97
C TYR A 62 -13.73 3.53 -7.46
N PHE A 63 -13.98 2.38 -6.81
CA PHE A 63 -13.38 1.12 -7.24
C PHE A 63 -13.95 0.62 -8.57
N GLU A 64 -15.25 0.82 -8.82
CA GLU A 64 -15.86 0.47 -10.11
C GLU A 64 -15.28 1.31 -11.25
N GLU A 65 -15.13 2.62 -11.05
CA GLU A 65 -14.54 3.55 -12.03
C GLU A 65 -13.06 3.26 -12.33
N ASN A 66 -12.33 2.70 -11.36
CA ASN A 66 -10.89 2.45 -11.46
C ASN A 66 -10.52 0.96 -11.57
N LYS A 67 -11.48 0.08 -11.90
CA LYS A 67 -11.28 -1.38 -11.97
C LYS A 67 -10.18 -1.82 -12.94
N ASN A 68 -9.93 -1.03 -13.98
CA ASN A 68 -8.88 -1.28 -14.98
C ASN A 68 -7.56 -0.55 -14.68
N ASP A 69 -7.46 0.16 -13.55
CA ASP A 69 -6.26 0.89 -13.12
C ASP A 69 -5.77 0.33 -11.77
N PRO A 70 -4.93 -0.72 -11.79
CA PRO A 70 -4.42 -1.35 -10.57
C PRO A 70 -3.65 -0.38 -9.67
N LYS A 71 -2.97 0.62 -10.25
CA LYS A 71 -2.17 1.60 -9.51
C LYS A 71 -3.06 2.52 -8.68
N LYS A 72 -4.14 3.03 -9.26
CA LYS A 72 -5.13 3.84 -8.52
C LYS A 72 -5.89 3.01 -7.49
N THR A 73 -6.29 1.79 -7.85
CA THR A 73 -6.95 0.86 -6.93
C THR A 73 -6.09 0.60 -5.70
N TRP A 74 -4.80 0.28 -5.89
CA TRP A 74 -3.87 0.04 -4.78
C TRP A 74 -3.61 1.29 -3.94
N LYS A 75 -3.53 2.47 -4.56
CA LYS A 75 -3.42 3.75 -3.82
C LYS A 75 -4.63 3.96 -2.90
N SER A 76 -5.84 3.75 -3.41
CA SER A 76 -7.07 3.92 -2.62
C SER A 76 -7.21 2.89 -1.51
N ILE A 77 -6.84 1.63 -1.74
CA ILE A 77 -6.75 0.60 -0.69
C ILE A 77 -5.80 1.05 0.43
N ASN A 78 -4.60 1.53 0.07
CA ASN A 78 -3.63 2.02 1.04
C ASN A 78 -4.14 3.23 1.84
N GLU A 79 -4.89 4.14 1.20
CA GLU A 79 -5.49 5.27 1.91
C GLU A 79 -6.52 4.84 2.95
N VAL A 80 -7.33 3.81 2.65
CA VAL A 80 -8.32 3.26 3.59
C VAL A 80 -7.63 2.53 4.75
N ILE A 81 -6.64 1.69 4.46
CA ILE A 81 -5.99 0.83 5.46
C ILE A 81 -5.06 1.62 6.40
N LYS A 82 -4.36 2.65 5.92
CA LYS A 82 -3.40 3.44 6.73
C LYS A 82 -3.97 4.05 8.01
N GLY A 83 -5.29 4.26 8.09
CA GLY A 83 -5.96 4.81 9.28
C GLY A 83 -6.55 3.76 10.23
N MET A 84 -6.47 2.47 9.88
CA MET A 84 -7.03 1.40 10.68
C MET A 84 -6.03 0.96 11.74
N LYS A 85 -6.47 0.92 13.01
CA LYS A 85 -5.68 0.27 14.06
C LYS A 85 -5.48 -1.20 13.67
N LYS A 86 -4.24 -1.69 13.77
CA LYS A 86 -3.95 -3.12 13.58
C LYS A 86 -4.77 -3.88 14.60
N LYS A 87 -5.77 -4.63 14.15
CA LYS A 87 -6.50 -5.55 15.00
C LYS A 87 -5.70 -6.84 15.06
N GLN A 88 -5.53 -7.39 16.27
CA GLN A 88 -5.07 -8.76 16.36
C GLN A 88 -6.16 -9.68 15.82
N ILE A 89 -5.75 -10.66 15.02
CA ILE A 89 -6.64 -11.74 14.58
C ILE A 89 -6.80 -12.64 15.80
N ILE A 90 -8.00 -12.61 16.37
CA ILE A 90 -8.37 -13.39 17.56
C ILE A 90 -9.14 -14.65 17.19
N ALA A 91 -9.68 -14.74 15.98
CA ALA A 91 -10.45 -15.89 15.52
C ALA A 91 -10.55 -15.91 13.99
N ILE A 92 -10.77 -17.11 13.43
CA ILE A 92 -11.06 -17.33 12.01
C ILE A 92 -12.35 -18.12 11.89
N GLN A 93 -13.25 -17.67 11.03
CA GLN A 93 -14.44 -18.44 10.67
C GLN A 93 -14.14 -19.32 9.45
N THR A 94 -14.31 -20.62 9.64
CA THR A 94 -14.24 -21.66 8.61
C THR A 94 -15.64 -22.23 8.35
N ASN A 95 -15.77 -23.09 7.33
CA ASN A 95 -17.04 -23.78 7.06
C ASN A 95 -17.49 -24.66 8.24
N ASP A 96 -16.52 -25.13 9.04
CA ASP A 96 -16.73 -26.04 10.16
C ASP A 96 -16.91 -25.33 11.51
N GLY A 97 -16.83 -23.99 11.55
CA GLY A 97 -17.05 -23.22 12.78
C GLY A 97 -16.10 -22.02 12.93
N ILE A 98 -15.89 -21.61 14.19
CA ILE A 98 -14.98 -20.51 14.55
C ILE A 98 -13.80 -21.12 15.31
N ALA A 99 -12.60 -20.95 14.77
CA ALA A 99 -11.35 -21.28 15.45
C ALA A 99 -10.83 -20.04 16.19
N GLU A 100 -10.78 -20.10 17.51
CA GLU A 100 -10.36 -18.98 18.38
C GLU A 100 -8.97 -19.20 18.98
N TYR A 101 -8.49 -20.45 19.01
CA TYR A 101 -7.19 -20.77 19.59
C TYR A 101 -6.04 -20.50 18.60
N PRO A 102 -4.93 -19.86 19.05
CA PRO A 102 -3.82 -19.50 18.17
C PRO A 102 -3.20 -20.68 17.41
N VAL A 103 -3.14 -21.86 18.04
CA VAL A 103 -2.58 -23.08 17.43
C VAL A 103 -3.49 -23.58 16.31
N GLU A 104 -4.79 -23.69 16.56
CA GLU A 104 -5.78 -24.09 15.56
C GLU A 104 -5.79 -23.13 14.37
N VAL A 105 -5.72 -21.82 14.64
CA VAL A 105 -5.61 -20.78 13.61
C VAL A 105 -4.33 -20.97 12.77
N ALA A 106 -3.20 -21.26 13.42
CA ALA A 106 -1.93 -21.49 12.72
C ALA A 106 -1.99 -22.75 11.85
N GLU A 107 -2.56 -23.84 12.35
CA GLU A 107 -2.75 -25.09 11.61
C GLU A 107 -3.68 -24.91 10.41
N LEU A 108 -4.80 -24.19 10.59
CA LEU A 108 -5.71 -23.86 9.50
C LEU A 108 -5.00 -23.06 8.40
N PHE A 109 -4.17 -22.08 8.76
CA PHE A 109 -3.37 -21.34 7.78
C PHE A 109 -2.36 -22.23 7.08
N ALA A 110 -1.63 -23.06 7.83
CA ALA A 110 -0.65 -23.98 7.26
C ALA A 110 -1.33 -24.92 6.24
N ASN A 111 -2.44 -25.55 6.63
CA ASN A 111 -3.22 -26.43 5.77
C ASN A 111 -3.76 -25.70 4.54
N HIS A 112 -4.26 -24.47 4.68
CA HIS A 112 -4.77 -23.69 3.57
C HIS A 112 -3.68 -23.38 2.54
N PHE A 113 -2.56 -22.78 2.98
CA PHE A 113 -1.51 -22.33 2.06
C PHE A 113 -0.69 -23.49 1.47
N SER A 114 -0.56 -24.62 2.16
CA SER A 114 0.05 -25.82 1.60
C SER A 114 -0.80 -26.47 0.49
N ASN A 115 -2.12 -26.32 0.55
CA ASN A 115 -3.03 -26.98 -0.40
C ASN A 115 -3.56 -26.06 -1.51
N ILE A 116 -3.45 -24.73 -1.36
CA ILE A 116 -4.01 -23.77 -2.33
C ILE A 116 -3.43 -23.96 -3.74
N GLY A 117 -2.14 -24.30 -3.87
CA GLY A 117 -1.51 -24.55 -5.16
C GLY A 117 -2.14 -25.73 -5.91
N LYS A 118 -2.36 -26.84 -5.19
CA LYS A 118 -3.03 -28.03 -5.75
C LYS A 118 -4.46 -27.73 -6.17
N MET A 119 -5.19 -26.98 -5.34
CA MET A 119 -6.57 -26.55 -5.65
C MET A 119 -6.66 -25.62 -6.86
N ILE A 120 -5.68 -24.74 -7.06
CA ILE A 120 -5.63 -23.87 -8.23
C ILE A 120 -5.30 -24.70 -9.47
N GLN A 121 -4.29 -25.57 -9.38
CA GLN A 121 -3.89 -26.45 -10.48
C GLN A 121 -5.04 -27.33 -10.98
N SER A 122 -5.85 -27.89 -10.08
CA SER A 122 -7.00 -28.71 -10.46
C SER A 122 -8.12 -27.94 -11.16
N LYS A 123 -8.14 -26.62 -11.06
CA LYS A 123 -9.15 -25.74 -11.69
C LYS A 123 -8.70 -25.19 -13.04
N ILE A 124 -7.41 -25.30 -13.36
CA ILE A 124 -6.90 -24.92 -14.67
C ILE A 124 -7.32 -26.05 -15.62
N PRO A 125 -8.05 -25.75 -16.72
CA PRO A 125 -8.36 -26.76 -17.72
C PRO A 125 -7.04 -27.37 -18.21
N SER A 126 -6.93 -28.70 -18.16
CA SER A 126 -5.87 -29.43 -18.83
C SER A 126 -6.08 -29.24 -20.33
N ASP A 127 -5.59 -28.13 -20.88
CA ASP A 127 -5.44 -28.04 -22.31
C ASP A 127 -4.34 -29.01 -22.69
N GLN A 128 -4.72 -30.11 -23.35
CA GLN A 128 -3.80 -31.02 -24.02
C GLN A 128 -3.33 -30.37 -25.33
N SER A 129 -3.10 -29.05 -25.34
CA SER A 129 -2.33 -28.41 -26.39
C SER A 129 -0.88 -28.80 -26.11
N SER A 130 -0.47 -29.84 -26.84
CA SER A 130 0.90 -30.29 -27.07
C SER A 130 1.92 -29.36 -26.44
N THR A 131 2.51 -29.84 -25.35
CA THR A 131 3.79 -29.33 -24.85
C THR A 131 4.67 -29.07 -26.07
N LEU A 132 4.91 -27.78 -26.32
CA LEU A 132 6.03 -27.24 -27.06
C LEU A 132 6.64 -28.26 -28.03
N GLU A 133 6.30 -28.17 -29.32
CA GLU A 133 7.31 -28.44 -30.36
C GLU A 133 8.43 -27.42 -30.12
N PHE A 134 9.26 -27.71 -29.12
CA PHE A 134 10.55 -27.11 -28.95
C PHE A 134 11.39 -27.80 -30.01
N GLU A 135 11.36 -27.24 -31.22
CA GLU A 135 12.25 -27.67 -32.28
C GLU A 135 13.67 -27.71 -31.70
N ASP A 136 14.25 -28.91 -31.66
CA ASP A 136 15.65 -29.17 -31.38
C ASP A 136 16.48 -28.58 -32.53
N ASN A 137 16.49 -27.26 -32.65
CA ASN A 137 17.39 -26.56 -33.54
C ASN A 137 18.73 -26.41 -32.78
N GLN A 138 19.55 -27.46 -32.88
CA GLN A 138 20.90 -27.53 -32.30
C GLN A 138 21.91 -26.56 -32.95
N GLY A 139 21.46 -25.40 -33.43
CA GLY A 139 22.27 -24.45 -34.18
C GLY A 139 22.89 -23.32 -33.35
N ASP A 140 22.24 -22.81 -32.30
CA ASP A 140 22.70 -21.54 -31.70
C ASP A 140 22.32 -21.37 -30.23
N ARG A 141 22.74 -22.32 -29.38
CA ARG A 141 22.65 -22.15 -27.92
C ARG A 141 23.76 -21.20 -27.45
N HIS A 142 23.50 -19.89 -27.52
CA HIS A 142 24.12 -18.95 -26.59
C HIS A 142 23.79 -19.41 -25.16
N GLN A 143 24.74 -20.11 -24.55
CA GLN A 143 24.68 -20.52 -23.16
C GLN A 143 24.48 -19.25 -22.32
N TRP A 144 23.41 -19.19 -21.53
CA TRP A 144 23.37 -18.26 -20.41
C TRP A 144 24.52 -18.67 -19.50
N ALA A 145 25.66 -18.01 -19.64
CA ALA A 145 26.80 -18.28 -18.78
C ALA A 145 26.36 -17.95 -17.35
N VAL A 146 26.22 -18.98 -16.52
CA VAL A 146 26.09 -18.79 -15.08
C VAL A 146 27.37 -18.05 -14.66
N PRO A 147 27.29 -16.79 -14.19
CA PRO A 147 28.51 -16.09 -13.80
C PRO A 147 29.10 -16.86 -12.62
N SER A 148 30.33 -17.34 -12.81
CA SER A 148 31.05 -18.14 -11.83
C SER A 148 31.07 -17.40 -10.47
N PRO A 149 30.83 -18.08 -9.32
CA PRO A 149 30.63 -17.44 -8.01
C PRO A 149 31.77 -16.57 -7.47
N LYS A 150 32.89 -16.44 -8.19
CA LYS A 150 34.12 -15.78 -7.71
C LYS A 150 34.20 -14.27 -7.95
N LEU A 151 33.18 -13.62 -8.52
CA LEU A 151 33.23 -12.19 -8.85
C LEU A 151 32.23 -11.29 -8.11
N ILE A 152 31.46 -11.79 -7.15
CA ILE A 152 30.42 -10.99 -6.47
C ILE A 152 30.98 -10.09 -5.34
N PHE A 153 32.21 -10.31 -4.88
CA PHE A 153 32.84 -9.45 -3.85
C PHE A 153 34.20 -8.90 -4.28
N GLN A 154 34.22 -8.03 -5.29
CA GLN A 154 35.28 -7.04 -5.46
C GLN A 154 34.67 -5.66 -5.20
N ARG A 155 34.49 -5.32 -3.92
CA ARG A 155 34.15 -3.96 -3.49
C ARG A 155 35.28 -3.05 -3.97
N LYS A 156 35.00 -2.24 -5.01
CA LYS A 156 35.88 -1.18 -5.47
C LYS A 156 36.22 -0.29 -4.26
N LYS A 157 37.45 -0.40 -3.74
CA LYS A 157 37.91 0.45 -2.63
C LYS A 157 37.89 1.89 -3.13
N PHE A 158 37.01 2.69 -2.55
CA PHE A 158 36.98 4.13 -2.76
C PHE A 158 38.29 4.69 -2.19
N GLN A 159 39.17 5.21 -3.06
CA GLN A 159 40.34 5.98 -2.62
C GLN A 159 39.97 7.47 -2.66
N PRO A 160 40.03 8.19 -1.52
CA PRO A 160 39.89 9.64 -1.54
C PRO A 160 41.18 10.24 -2.14
N HIS A 161 41.02 11.05 -3.19
CA HIS A 161 42.13 11.81 -3.76
C HIS A 161 42.49 12.95 -2.81
N MET A 162 43.46 12.70 -1.93
CA MET A 162 44.17 13.76 -1.22
C MET A 162 45.18 14.34 -2.20
N HIS A 163 44.87 15.47 -2.84
CA HIS A 163 45.91 16.29 -3.45
C HIS A 163 46.48 17.23 -2.38
N THR A 164 47.42 16.72 -1.60
CA THR A 164 48.39 17.56 -0.89
C THR A 164 49.45 17.99 -1.91
N GLY A 165 49.69 19.29 -1.99
CA GLY A 165 50.48 19.93 -3.04
C GLY A 165 51.99 19.79 -2.88
N ALA A 166 52.70 20.34 -3.88
CA ALA A 166 54.10 20.72 -3.81
C ALA A 166 54.41 21.80 -4.87
N PRO A 167 55.45 22.63 -4.68
CA PRO A 167 55.40 24.07 -4.95
C PRO A 167 56.41 24.57 -6.01
N ALA A 168 56.52 25.91 -6.09
CA ALA A 168 57.57 26.79 -6.65
C ALA A 168 57.29 27.33 -8.07
N ASN A 169 57.00 28.64 -8.23
CA ASN A 169 57.94 29.78 -8.41
C ASN A 169 58.87 29.58 -9.63
N SER A 170 59.08 30.51 -10.56
CA SER A 170 59.00 31.98 -10.53
C SER A 170 59.34 32.57 -11.92
N ALA A 171 58.85 33.80 -12.16
CA ALA A 171 59.51 34.94 -12.82
C ALA A 171 59.54 35.13 -14.36
N GLY A 172 59.12 36.37 -14.75
CA GLY A 172 59.57 37.15 -15.93
C GLY A 172 58.61 37.12 -17.13
N GLY A 173 58.13 38.22 -17.74
CA GLY A 173 58.32 39.65 -17.56
C GLY A 173 57.65 40.42 -18.74
N ALA A 174 57.07 41.58 -18.41
CA ALA A 174 56.63 42.75 -19.19
C ALA A 174 56.78 42.84 -20.73
N SER A 175 55.74 43.38 -21.43
CA SER A 175 55.68 44.75 -22.00
C SER A 175 54.78 44.92 -23.25
N HIS A 176 54.28 46.16 -23.44
CA HIS A 176 53.54 46.80 -24.57
C HIS A 176 52.01 46.59 -24.62
N SER A 177 51.08 47.55 -24.45
CA SER A 177 50.89 48.99 -24.81
C SER A 177 50.11 49.25 -26.11
N ASP A 178 49.07 50.08 -25.94
CA ASP A 178 48.34 50.96 -26.86
C ASP A 178 47.34 50.41 -27.89
N GLY A 179 46.16 51.07 -27.88
CA GLY A 179 45.02 50.92 -28.77
C GLY A 179 43.74 51.44 -28.10
#